data_AF-A0A3B8DDJ7-F1
#
_entry.id   AF-A0A3B8DDJ7-F1
#
_cell.length_a   1.000
_cell.length_b   1.000
_cell.length_c   1.000
_cell.angle_alpha   90.00
_cell.angle_beta   90.00
_cell.angle_gamma   90.00
#
_symmetry.space_group_name_H-M   'P 1'
#
loop_
_entity.id
_entity.type
_entity.pdbx_description
1 polymer ?
#
loop_
_entity_poly.entity_id
_entity_poly.type
_entity_poly.pdbx_seq_one_letter_code
_entity_poly.pdbx_strand_id
1 'polypeptide(L)' 'MEVNILGVIATMLFIIIPTAFLLILYVKTASEK' A
#
# COMPACT_ATOMS: atom_id res chain seq x y z
N MET A 1 -13.87 -20.51 13.26
CA MET A 1 -12.41 -20.33 13.13
C MET A 1 -12.08 -19.00 13.78
N GLU A 2 -11.09 -18.97 14.67
CA GLU A 2 -10.58 -17.72 15.25
C GLU A 2 -9.62 -17.04 14.26
N VAL A 3 -9.70 -15.71 14.13
CA VAL A 3 -8.93 -14.94 13.13
C VAL A 3 -7.86 -14.09 13.81
N ASN A 4 -6.66 -14.07 13.22
CA ASN A 4 -5.58 -13.19 13.69
C ASN A 4 -5.77 -11.76 13.17
N ILE A 5 -6.39 -10.90 13.99
CA ILE A 5 -6.65 -9.50 13.65
C ILE A 5 -5.36 -8.73 13.37
N LEU A 6 -4.27 -9.01 14.12
CA LEU A 6 -2.97 -8.38 13.86
C LEU A 6 -2.40 -8.81 12.50
N GLY A 7 -2.62 -10.07 12.12
CA GLY A 7 -2.26 -10.59 10.79
C GLY A 7 -3.00 -9.85 9.67
N VAL A 8 -4.31 -9.59 9.84
CA VAL A 8 -5.11 -8.83 8.88
C VAL A 8 -4.59 -7.39 8.72
N ILE A 9 -4.30 -6.72 9.85
CA ILE A 9 -3.76 -5.35 9.83
C ILE A 9 -2.38 -5.34 9.17
N ALA A 10 -1.52 -6.30 9.48
CA ALA A 10 -0.19 -6.42 8.88
C ALA A 10 -0.27 -6.61 7.36
N THR A 11 -1.16 -7.48 6.87
CA THR A 11 -1.37 -7.68 5.42
C THR A 11 -1.92 -6.42 4.76
N MET A 12 -2.87 -5.72 5.39
CA MET A 12 -3.43 -4.48 4.86
C MET A 12 -2.34 -3.40 4.73
N LEU A 13 -1.56 -3.18 5.78
CA LEU A 13 -0.46 -2.21 5.76
C LEU A 13 0.63 -2.60 4.74
N PHE A 14 0.97 -3.89 4.65
CA PHE A 14 1.94 -4.39 3.68
C PHE A 14 1.53 -4.12 2.23
N ILE A 15 0.24 -4.11 1.92
CA ILE A 15 -0.25 -3.78 0.57
C ILE A 15 -0.31 -2.26 0.36
N ILE A 16 -0.90 -1.53 1.31
CA ILE A 16 -1.20 -0.10 1.12
C ILE A 16 0.07 0.74 1.05
N ILE A 17 1.06 0.50 1.92
CA ILE A 17 2.27 1.32 1.99
C ILE A 17 3.08 1.31 0.68
N PRO A 18 3.48 0.15 0.11
CA PRO A 18 4.20 0.15 -1.17
C PRO A 18 3.32 0.59 -2.35
N THR A 19 2.01 0.32 -2.31
CA THR A 19 1.09 0.79 -3.36
C THR A 19 1.02 2.32 -3.40
N ALA A 20 0.84 2.97 -2.24
CA ALA A 20 0.84 4.42 -2.15
C ALA A 20 2.18 5.02 -2.59
N PHE A 21 3.30 4.41 -2.18
CA PHE A 21 4.64 4.82 -2.63
C PHE A 21 4.78 4.80 -4.16
N LEU A 22 4.38 3.70 -4.81
CA LEU A 22 4.44 3.59 -6.27
C LEU A 22 3.49 4.58 -6.97
N LEU A 23 2.29 4.78 -6.44
CA LEU A 23 1.34 5.75 -6.99
C LEU A 23 1.87 7.18 -6.92
N ILE A 24 2.53 7.56 -5.82
CA ILE A 24 3.15 8.88 -5.68
C ILE A 24 4.23 9.07 -6.75
N LEU A 25 5.11 8.08 -6.93
CA LEU A 25 6.15 8.14 -7.98
C LEU A 25 5.53 8.22 -9.37
N TYR A 26 4.50 7.42 -9.65
CA TYR A 26 3.79 7.43 -10.91
C TYR A 26 3.18 8.80 -11.23
N VAL A 27 2.44 9.38 -10.28
CA VAL A 27 1.82 10.70 -10.44
C VAL A 27 2.88 11.77 -10.66
N LYS A 28 3.98 11.73 -9.89
CA LYS A 28 5.10 12.66 -10.09
C LYS A 28 5.65 12.57 -11.52
N THR A 29 5.93 11.38 -12.03
CA THR A 29 6.44 11.18 -13.39
C THR A 29 5.41 11.56 -14.46
N ALA A 30 4.13 11.31 -14.24
CA ALA A 30 3.07 11.65 -15.18
C ALA A 30 2.83 13.17 -15.27
N SER A 31 3.00 13.91 -14.18
CA SER A 31 2.86 15.38 -14.13
C SER A 31 4.10 16.13 -14.64
N GLU A 32 5.27 15.48 -14.70
CA GLU A 32 6.51 16.04 -15.27
C GLU A 32 6.60 15.86 -16.80
N LYS A 33 5.68 15.10 -17.40
CA LYS A 33 5.50 14.97 -18.86
C LYS A 33 4.42 15.91 -19.35
#